data_AF-A0A523SDH2-F1
#
_entry.id   AF-A0A523SDH2-F1
#
_cell.length_a   1.000
_cell.length_b   1.000
_cell.length_c   1.000
_cell.angle_alpha   90.00
_cell.angle_beta   90.00
_cell.angle_gamma   90.00
#
_symmetry.space_group_name_H-M   'P 1'
#
loop_
_entity.id
_entity.type
_entity.pdbx_description
1 polymer ?
#
loop_
_entity_poly.entity_id
_entity_poly.type
_entity_poly.pdbx_seq_one_letter_code
_entity_poly.pdbx_strand_id
1 'polypeptide(L)' 'MTRKKHIYEVRLKRRGSHELDGYFKVQGGTYIKELISGDEGRTVPSIADKVGSACLCTELIVTAIYNLETDHNP' A
#
# COMPACT_ATOMS: atom_id res chain seq x y z
N MET A 1 7.79 -18.21 5.23
CA MET A 1 6.74 -17.95 6.25
C MET A 1 5.74 -16.96 5.67
N THR A 2 4.46 -17.04 6.06
CA THR A 2 3.44 -16.07 5.63
C THR A 2 3.13 -15.12 6.78
N ARG A 3 3.10 -13.81 6.50
CA ARG A 3 2.77 -12.77 7.50
C ARG A 3 1.43 -12.15 7.13
N LYS A 4 0.55 -11.98 8.12
CA LYS A 4 -0.65 -11.15 7.97
C LYS A 4 -0.33 -9.73 8.37
N LYS A 5 -0.72 -8.77 7.53
CA LYS A 5 -0.59 -7.33 7.77
C LYS A 5 -1.91 -6.64 7.54
N HIS A 6 -2.15 -5.57 8.30
CA HIS A 6 -3.37 -4.79 8.19
C HIS A 6 -3.16 -3.54 7.33
N ILE A 7 -4.10 -3.29 6.43
CA ILE A 7 -4.20 -2.07 5.63
C ILE A 7 -5.37 -1.28 6.18
N TYR A 8 -5.10 -0.16 6.82
CA TYR A 8 -6.14 0.67 7.45
C TYR A 8 -6.89 1.52 6.42
N GLU A 9 -6.17 1.99 5.40
CA GLU A 9 -6.75 2.85 4.37
C GLU A 9 -6.01 2.69 3.06
N VAL A 10 -6.76 2.69 1.97
CA VAL A 10 -6.26 2.78 0.60
C VAL A 10 -7.09 3.81 -0.15
N ARG A 11 -6.41 4.76 -0.79
CA ARG A 11 -7.04 5.66 -1.78
C ARG A 11 -6.23 5.59 -3.06
N LEU A 12 -6.90 5.38 -4.18
CA LEU A 12 -6.27 5.34 -5.51
C LEU A 12 -6.91 6.41 -6.37
N LYS A 13 -6.08 7.19 -7.07
CA LYS A 13 -6.52 8.18 -8.05
C LYS A 13 -5.78 7.94 -9.36
N ARG A 14 -6.51 7.91 -10.46
CA ARG A 14 -5.92 7.80 -11.80
C ARG A 14 -5.23 9.11 -12.19
N ARG A 15 -3.96 9.02 -12.62
CA ARG A 15 -3.12 10.16 -13.08
C ARG A 15 -2.73 10.02 -14.55
N GLY A 16 -3.62 9.46 -15.37
CA GLY A 16 -3.39 9.24 -16.80
C GLY A 16 -3.91 7.88 -17.26
N SER A 17 -3.45 7.43 -18.43
CA SER A 17 -3.84 6.13 -19.00
C SER A 17 -3.27 4.96 -18.18
N HIS A 18 -2.02 5.08 -17.72
CA HIS A 18 -1.27 3.99 -17.06
C HIS A 18 -0.63 4.37 -15.71
N GLU A 19 -1.00 5.52 -15.14
CA GLU A 19 -0.49 5.99 -13.85
C GLU A 19 -1.59 6.05 -12.80
N LEU A 20 -1.23 5.67 -11.57
CA LEU A 20 -2.07 5.75 -10.38
C LEU A 20 -1.28 6.45 -9.28
N ASP A 21 -1.89 7.45 -8.64
CA ASP A 21 -1.45 7.97 -7.35
C ASP A 21 -2.14 7.17 -6.24
N GLY A 22 -1.35 6.62 -5.32
CA GLY A 22 -1.84 5.81 -4.22
C GLY A 22 -1.47 6.38 -2.86
N TYR A 23 -2.44 6.46 -1.96
CA TYR A 23 -2.23 6.71 -0.54
C TYR A 23 -2.57 5.46 0.26
N PHE A 24 -1.67 5.07 1.18
CA PHE A 24 -1.78 3.85 1.97
C PHE A 24 -1.50 4.16 3.44
N LYS A 25 -2.45 3.87 4.33
CA LYS A 25 -2.21 3.79 5.77
C LYS A 25 -2.14 2.32 6.15
N VAL A 26 -0.98 1.87 6.63
CA VAL A 26 -0.70 0.43 6.81
C VAL A 26 -0.07 0.13 8.16
N GLN A 27 -0.18 -1.13 8.60
CA GLN A 27 0.54 -1.62 9.77
C GLN A 27 2.05 -1.55 9.55
N GLY A 28 2.80 -1.25 10.61
CA GLY A 28 4.27 -1.26 10.60
C GLY A 28 4.85 -2.56 10.03
N GLY A 29 5.89 -2.40 9.20
CA GLY A 29 6.56 -3.50 8.49
C GLY A 29 5.78 -4.07 7.31
N THR A 30 4.78 -3.35 6.78
CA THR A 30 4.16 -3.70 5.50
C THR A 30 5.08 -3.27 4.34
N TYR A 31 5.28 -4.16 3.37
CA TYR A 31 6.14 -3.91 2.21
C TYR A 31 5.28 -3.32 1.09
N ILE A 32 5.28 -1.98 0.96
CA ILE A 32 4.38 -1.29 0.02
C ILE A 32 4.60 -1.71 -1.43
N LYS A 33 5.87 -1.91 -1.85
CA LYS A 33 6.17 -2.33 -3.22
C LYS A 33 5.58 -3.70 -3.56
N GLU A 34 5.62 -4.63 -2.59
CA GLU A 34 5.04 -5.97 -2.73
C GLU A 34 3.51 -5.93 -2.70
N LEU A 35 2.92 -5.09 -1.83
CA LEU A 35 1.47 -4.83 -1.83
C LEU A 35 1.00 -4.30 -3.19
N ILE A 36 1.82 -3.48 -3.86
CA ILE A 36 1.50 -2.94 -5.19
C ILE A 36 1.66 -4.00 -6.28
N SER A 37 2.82 -4.66 -6.36
CA SER A 37 3.15 -5.58 -7.46
C SER A 37 2.54 -6.98 -7.33
N GLY A 38 2.12 -7.35 -6.11
CA GLY A 38 1.74 -8.72 -5.78
C GLY A 38 2.92 -9.66 -5.57
N ASP A 39 4.15 -9.20 -5.83
CA ASP A 39 5.39 -9.95 -5.61
C ASP A 39 5.31 -11.37 -6.19
N GLU A 40 4.89 -11.44 -7.46
CA GLU A 40 4.66 -12.69 -8.21
C GLU A 40 3.66 -13.64 -7.53
N GLY A 41 2.63 -13.07 -6.89
CA GLY A 41 1.58 -13.82 -6.19
C GLY A 41 1.93 -14.19 -4.75
N ARG A 42 3.08 -13.76 -4.22
CA ARG A 42 3.46 -13.99 -2.81
C ARG A 42 2.72 -13.07 -1.84
N THR A 43 2.19 -11.94 -2.32
CA THR A 43 1.39 -10.98 -1.53
C THR A 43 -0.04 -10.93 -2.04
N VAL A 44 -1.01 -11.36 -1.22
CA VAL A 44 -2.43 -11.45 -1.60
C VAL A 44 -3.33 -10.91 -0.48
N PRO A 45 -4.33 -10.06 -0.79
CA PRO A 45 -4.54 -9.41 -2.08
C PRO A 45 -3.49 -8.33 -2.36
N SER A 46 -3.20 -8.06 -3.63
CA SER A 46 -2.36 -6.94 -4.08
C SER A 46 -3.12 -5.91 -4.93
N ILE A 47 -2.50 -4.75 -5.18
CA ILE A 47 -3.06 -3.74 -6.09
C ILE A 47 -3.09 -4.25 -7.52
N ALA A 48 -2.05 -4.96 -7.97
CA ALA A 48 -2.04 -5.62 -9.28
C ALA A 48 -3.23 -6.57 -9.46
N ASP A 49 -3.54 -7.39 -8.45
CA ASP A 49 -4.72 -8.28 -8.48
C ASP A 49 -6.03 -7.50 -8.58
N LYS A 50 -6.15 -6.40 -7.82
CA LYS A 50 -7.37 -5.59 -7.78
C LYS A 50 -7.59 -4.77 -9.04
N VAL A 51 -6.53 -4.30 -9.68
CA VAL A 51 -6.59 -3.58 -10.96
C VAL A 51 -6.70 -4.54 -12.14
N GLY A 52 -6.29 -5.80 -11.98
CA GLY A 52 -6.27 -6.80 -13.05
C GLY A 52 -5.14 -6.61 -14.06
N SER A 53 -4.08 -5.90 -13.66
CA SER A 53 -2.91 -5.64 -14.50
C SER A 53 -1.65 -5.51 -13.65
N ALA A 54 -0.49 -5.84 -14.21
CA ALA A 54 0.78 -5.69 -13.53
C ALA A 54 1.00 -4.23 -13.10
N CYS A 55 1.37 -4.02 -11.84
CA CYS A 55 1.64 -2.70 -11.28
C CYS A 55 3.09 -2.62 -10.78
N LEU A 56 3.74 -1.49 -11.04
CA LEU A 56 5.08 -1.17 -10.56
C LEU A 56 5.02 0.12 -9.74
N CYS A 57 5.65 0.11 -8.56
CA CYS A 57 5.84 1.32 -7.76
C CYS A 57 7.03 2.12 -8.31
N THR A 58 6.74 3.20 -9.02
CA THR A 58 7.74 4.10 -9.61
C THR A 58 8.28 5.12 -8.60
N GLU A 59 7.45 5.55 -7.65
CA GLU A 59 7.80 6.49 -6.59
C GLU A 59 7.15 6.07 -5.27
N LEU A 60 7.85 6.25 -4.15
CA LEU A 60 7.36 5.96 -2.82
C LEU A 60 7.89 6.98 -1.81
N ILE A 61 6.97 7.68 -1.14
CA ILE A 61 7.28 8.64 -0.09
C ILE A 61 6.50 8.27 1.17
N VAL A 62 7.17 8.27 2.32
CA VAL A 62 6.51 8.11 3.63
C VAL A 62 6.05 9.49 4.09
N THR A 63 4.74 9.66 4.28
CA THR A 63 4.14 10.95 4.65
C THR A 63 3.92 11.12 6.16
N ALA A 64 3.77 10.02 6.90
CA ALA A 64 3.58 10.04 8.36
C ALA A 64 4.01 8.73 9.00
N ILE A 65 4.42 8.79 10.28
CA ILE A 65 4.65 7.64 11.15
C ILE A 65 3.80 7.87 12.40
N TYR A 66 2.89 6.93 12.68
CA TYR A 66 1.96 7.01 13.81
C TYR A 66 2.49 6.18 14.98
N ASN A 67 2.60 6.78 16.17
CA ASN A 67 2.82 6.07 17.43
C ASN A 67 1.50 5.99 18.19
N LEU A 68 1.20 4.83 18.78
CA LEU A 68 -0.04 4.60 19.54
C LEU A 68 -0.16 5.46 20.81
N GLU A 69 0.88 6.18 21.20
CA GLU A 69 0.93 6.97 22.45
C GLU A 69 0.60 8.45 22.28
N THR A 70 0.29 8.96 21.07
CA THR A 70 0.13 10.42 20.85
C THR A 70 -1.12 10.87 20.08
N ASP A 71 -2.08 9.98 19.81
CA ASP A 71 -3.40 10.39 19.26
C ASP A 71 -4.45 10.64 20.37
N HIS A 72 -4.03 11.10 21.55
CA HIS A 72 -4.92 11.88 22.42
C HIS A 72 -4.99 13.30 21.88
N ASN A 73 -5.92 13.54 20.96
CA ASN A 73 -6.35 14.89 20.64
C ASN A 73 -7.19 15.42 21.82
N PRO A 74 -6.89 16.61 22.39
CA PRO A 74 -7.73 17.24 23.41
C PRO A 74 -9.15 17.55 22.91
#